data_AF-A0A941ZZM2-F1
#
_entry.id   AF-A0A941ZZM2-F1
#
_cell.length_a   1.000
_cell.length_b   1.000
_cell.length_c   1.000
_cell.angle_alpha   90.00
_cell.angle_beta   90.00
_cell.angle_gamma   90.00
#
_symmetry.space_group_name_H-M   'P 1'
#
loop_
_entity.id
_entity.type
_entity.pdbx_description
1 polymer ?
#
loop_
_entity_poly.entity_id
_entity_poly.type
_entity_poly.pdbx_seq_one_letter_code
_entity_poly.pdbx_strand_id
1 'polypeptide(L)'
;MRELLLAALADVTPLPQPNRVRLARPRPRPIAVQRQRDEHAVLHDTLSDAPAWELGLETGEELLFLRDGLSPQTLKKLRRGHWVI
;
A
#
# COMPACT_ATOMS: atom_id res chain seq x y z
N MET A 1 -35.01 5.40 25.65
CA MET A 1 -33.54 5.27 25.88
C MET A 1 -32.89 6.61 26.22
N ARG A 2 -33.02 7.65 25.36
CA ARG A 2 -32.42 8.97 25.60
C ARG A 2 -32.92 9.66 26.88
N GLU A 3 -34.22 9.61 27.16
CA GLU A 3 -34.84 10.20 28.36
C GLU A 3 -34.31 9.59 29.68
N LEU A 4 -34.23 8.25 29.75
CA LEU A 4 -33.68 7.52 30.91
C LEU A 4 -32.21 7.86 31.15
N LEU A 5 -31.42 8.03 30.08
CA LEU A 5 -30.02 8.40 30.17
C LEU A 5 -29.85 9.81 30.74
N LEU A 6 -30.69 10.76 30.34
CA LEU A 6 -30.64 12.14 30.85
C LEU A 6 -31.03 12.19 32.33
N ALA A 7 -32.05 11.44 32.74
CA ALA A 7 -32.45 11.34 34.14
C ALA A 7 -31.34 10.73 35.02
N ALA A 8 -30.63 9.70 34.52
CA ALA A 8 -29.52 9.07 35.26
C ALA A 8 -28.27 9.96 35.38
N LEU A 9 -28.13 10.97 34.52
CA LEU A 9 -26.98 11.88 34.49
C LEU A 9 -27.31 13.27 35.09
N ALA A 10 -28.41 13.40 35.85
CA ALA A 10 -28.87 14.70 36.36
C ALA A 10 -27.87 15.41 37.30
N ASP A 11 -27.08 14.65 38.07
CA ASP A 11 -26.15 15.20 39.08
C ASP A 11 -24.68 15.29 38.64
N VAL A 12 -24.38 14.99 37.37
CA VAL A 12 -23.00 15.06 36.88
C VAL A 12 -22.70 16.41 36.24
N THR A 13 -21.57 16.99 36.65
CA THR A 13 -21.01 18.19 36.01
C THR A 13 -20.19 17.76 34.79
N PRO A 14 -20.52 18.23 33.57
CA PRO A 14 -19.73 17.93 32.39
C PRO A 14 -18.31 18.50 32.51
N LEU A 15 -17.31 17.74 32.07
CA LEU A 15 -15.96 18.26 31.95
C LEU A 15 -15.88 19.39 30.91
N PRO A 16 -14.99 20.37 31.08
CA PRO A 16 -14.73 21.39 30.08
C PRO A 16 -14.40 20.75 28.73
N GLN A 17 -14.81 21.39 27.63
CA GLN A 17 -14.48 20.87 26.31
C GLN A 17 -12.95 20.73 26.17
N PRO A 18 -12.46 19.57 25.72
CA PRO A 18 -11.03 19.39 25.55
C PRO A 18 -10.53 20.37 24.48
N ASN A 19 -9.49 21.14 24.82
CA ASN A 19 -8.83 22.09 23.91
C ASN A 19 -8.03 21.34 22.83
N ARG A 20 -8.74 20.63 21.94
CA ARG A 20 -8.18 19.84 20.86
C ARG A 20 -8.37 20.58 19.55
N VAL A 21 -7.27 20.86 18.87
CA VAL A 21 -7.31 21.34 17.49
C VAL A 21 -7.83 20.22 16.60
N ARG A 22 -8.90 20.49 15.84
CA ARG A 22 -9.34 19.61 14.77
C ARG A 22 -8.39 19.78 13.58
N LEU A 23 -7.43 18.88 13.45
CA LEU A 23 -6.57 18.80 12.26
C LEU A 23 -7.39 18.24 11.09
N ALA A 24 -8.05 19.13 10.35
CA ALA A 24 -8.67 18.77 9.07
C ALA A 24 -7.55 18.60 8.03
N ARG A 25 -7.03 17.38 7.87
CA ARG A 25 -6.23 17.08 6.68
C ARG A 25 -7.17 17.04 5.48
N PRO A 26 -6.91 17.80 4.41
CA PRO A 26 -7.70 17.69 3.19
C PRO A 26 -7.59 16.25 2.68
N ARG A 27 -8.73 15.68 2.27
CA ARG A 27 -8.73 14.36 1.63
C ARG A 27 -7.90 14.46 0.35
N PRO A 28 -7.08 13.44 0.03
CA PRO A 28 -6.42 13.39 -1.26
C PRO A 28 -7.48 13.46 -2.36
N ARG A 29 -7.16 14.13 -3.46
CA ARG A 29 -8.04 14.16 -4.63
C ARG A 29 -8.25 12.72 -5.12
N PRO A 30 -9.46 12.36 -5.61
CA PRO A 30 -9.76 11.01 -6.12
C PRO A 30 -9.12 10.81 -7.50
N ILE A 31 -7.80 10.88 -7.56
CA ILE A 31 -6.99 10.72 -8.77
C ILE A 31 -6.42 9.30 -8.75
N ALA A 32 -6.62 8.56 -9.83
CA ALA A 32 -6.10 7.20 -10.00
C ALA A 32 -4.59 7.22 -10.32
N VAL A 33 -3.76 7.68 -9.39
CA VAL A 33 -2.31 7.83 -9.58
C VAL A 33 -1.64 6.50 -9.91
N GLN A 34 -2.12 5.38 -9.35
CA GLN A 34 -1.57 4.06 -9.67
C GLN A 34 -1.81 3.69 -11.13
N ARG A 35 -3.04 3.84 -11.62
CA ARG A 35 -3.37 3.60 -13.03
C ARG A 35 -2.48 4.40 -13.99
N GLN A 36 -2.26 5.68 -13.69
CA GLN A 36 -1.40 6.53 -14.52
C GLN A 36 0.05 6.04 -14.54
N ARG A 37 0.57 5.54 -13.40
CA ARG A 37 1.91 4.94 -13.34
C ARG A 37 1.96 3.64 -14.14
N ASP A 38 0.94 2.80 -14.02
CA ASP A 38 0.87 1.53 -14.74
C ASP A 38 0.82 1.77 -16.25
N GLU A 39 0.00 2.71 -16.72
CA GLU A 39 -0.07 3.11 -18.14
C GLU A 39 1.28 3.61 -18.66
N HIS A 40 1.99 4.43 -17.88
CA HIS A 40 3.32 4.91 -18.23
C HIS A 40 4.37 3.79 -18.26
N ALA A 41 4.30 2.85 -17.32
CA ALA A 41 5.18 1.70 -17.25
C ALA A 41 4.99 0.77 -18.46
N VAL A 42 3.73 0.49 -18.83
CA VAL A 42 3.40 -0.31 -20.02
C VAL A 42 3.97 0.32 -21.29
N LEU A 43 3.80 1.64 -21.47
CA LEU A 43 4.34 2.33 -22.64
C LEU A 43 5.87 2.17 -22.74
N HIS A 44 6.59 2.33 -21.63
CA HIS A 44 8.03 2.13 -21.58
C HIS A 44 8.42 0.68 -21.91
N ASP A 45 7.73 -0.28 -21.32
CA ASP A 45 8.01 -1.71 -21.49
C ASP A 45 7.77 -2.17 -22.94
N THR A 46 6.66 -1.75 -23.56
CA THR A 46 6.34 -2.11 -24.96
C THR A 46 7.35 -1.58 -25.99
N LEU A 47 8.10 -0.54 -25.65
CA LEU A 47 9.12 0.06 -26.51
C LEU A 47 10.54 -0.45 -26.19
N SER A 48 10.69 -1.29 -25.16
CA SER A 48 11.97 -1.86 -24.75
C SER A 48 12.20 -3.21 -25.45
N ASP A 49 13.46 -3.50 -25.78
CA ASP A 49 13.87 -4.87 -26.14
C ASP A 49 13.67 -5.83 -24.94
N ALA A 50 13.75 -7.14 -25.20
CA ALA A 50 13.50 -8.20 -24.22
C ALA A 50 14.06 -7.85 -22.82
N PRO A 51 13.24 -7.98 -21.76
CA PRO A 51 13.62 -7.45 -20.47
C PRO A 51 14.88 -8.14 -19.94
N ALA A 52 15.78 -7.36 -19.33
CA ALA A 52 17.12 -7.83 -18.93
C ALA A 52 17.10 -9.06 -17.99
N TRP A 53 15.99 -9.32 -17.31
CA TRP A 53 15.82 -10.52 -16.48
C TRP A 53 15.56 -11.80 -17.28
N GLU A 54 15.03 -11.73 -18.51
CA GLU A 54 14.90 -12.91 -19.38
C GLU A 54 16.26 -13.35 -19.92
N LEU A 55 17.17 -12.39 -20.17
CA LEU A 55 18.47 -12.65 -20.79
C LEU A 55 19.43 -13.49 -19.92
N GLY A 56 19.30 -13.39 -18.58
CA GLY A 56 20.15 -14.10 -17.62
C GLY A 56 19.57 -15.43 -17.11
N LEU A 57 18.29 -15.73 -17.37
CA LEU A 57 17.65 -16.96 -16.90
C LEU A 57 18.23 -18.21 -17.60
N GLU A 58 18.58 -18.10 -18.88
CA GLU A 58 19.12 -19.24 -19.64
C GLU A 58 20.56 -19.59 -19.25
N THR A 59 21.35 -18.59 -18.83
CA THR A 59 22.78 -18.71 -18.54
C THR A 59 23.12 -18.79 -17.04
N GLY A 60 22.17 -18.43 -16.17
CA GLY A 60 22.35 -18.47 -14.71
C GLY A 60 23.09 -17.26 -14.12
N GLU A 61 23.44 -16.27 -14.93
CA GLU A 61 24.07 -15.01 -14.52
C GLU A 61 23.02 -13.97 -14.06
N GLU A 62 22.15 -14.35 -13.13
CA GLU A 62 21.07 -13.47 -12.64
C GLU A 62 21.57 -12.49 -11.56
N LEU A 63 21.20 -11.21 -11.70
CA LEU A 63 21.32 -10.23 -10.61
C LEU A 63 20.22 -10.49 -9.57
N LEU A 64 20.58 -11.15 -8.46
CA LEU A 64 19.67 -11.50 -7.39
C LEU A 64 19.79 -10.54 -6.21
N PHE A 65 18.64 -9.99 -5.79
CA PHE A 65 18.54 -9.21 -4.56
C PHE A 65 17.42 -9.77 -3.68
N LEU A 66 17.76 -10.12 -2.43
CA LEU A 66 16.80 -10.50 -1.40
C LEU A 66 17.01 -9.56 -0.21
N ARG A 67 15.94 -8.87 0.21
CA ARG A 67 16.00 -8.04 1.41
C ARG A 67 16.16 -8.90 2.66
N ASP A 68 16.99 -8.46 3.59
CA ASP A 68 17.14 -9.10 4.89
C ASP A 68 15.80 -9.30 5.61
N GLY A 69 15.66 -10.46 6.25
CA GLY A 69 14.42 -10.88 6.92
C GLY A 69 13.40 -11.58 6.01
N LEU A 70 13.65 -11.69 4.70
CA LEU A 70 12.81 -12.46 3.78
C LEU A 70 13.34 -13.89 3.59
N SER A 71 12.42 -14.85 3.45
CA SER A 71 12.77 -16.25 3.21
C SER A 71 13.42 -16.44 1.83
N PRO A 72 14.45 -17.31 1.70
CA PRO A 72 14.99 -17.71 0.40
C PRO A 72 13.93 -18.34 -0.53
N GLN A 73 12.84 -18.86 0.03
CA GLN A 73 11.71 -19.37 -0.77
C GLN A 73 11.01 -18.27 -1.56
N THR A 74 11.12 -17.00 -1.14
CA THR A 74 10.51 -15.86 -1.83
C THR A 74 11.06 -15.73 -3.26
N LEU A 75 12.38 -15.80 -3.45
CA LEU A 75 12.98 -15.79 -4.79
C LEU A 75 12.52 -16.96 -5.65
N LYS A 76 12.43 -18.17 -5.06
CA LYS A 76 11.94 -19.36 -5.78
C LYS A 76 10.50 -19.22 -6.25
N LYS A 77 9.63 -18.62 -5.43
CA LYS A 77 8.22 -18.39 -5.78
C LYS A 77 8.06 -17.31 -6.85
N LEU A 78 8.84 -16.23 -6.76
CA LEU A 78 8.89 -15.17 -7.77
C LEU A 78 9.34 -15.71 -9.13
N ARG A 79 10.46 -16.44 -9.19
CA ARG A 79 10.97 -17.06 -10.43
C ARG A 79 9.98 -18.00 -11.11
N ARG A 80 9.15 -18.70 -10.32
CA ARG A 80 8.20 -19.69 -10.82
C ARG A 80 6.81 -19.08 -11.12
N GLY A 81 6.67 -17.75 -11.09
CA GLY A 81 5.40 -17.09 -11.38
C GLY A 81 4.27 -17.43 -10.40
N HIS A 82 4.57 -17.82 -9.16
CA HIS A 82 3.52 -18.14 -8.18
C HIS A 82 2.75 -16.91 -7.69
N TRP A 83 3.28 -15.72 -7.96
CA TRP A 83 2.65 -14.46 -7.61
C TRP A 83 2.11 -13.85 -8.89
N VAL A 84 0.80 -13.66 -8.93
CA VAL A 84 0.12 -12.85 -9.93
C VAL A 84 -0.15 -11.50 -9.27
N ILE A 85 0.30 -10.42 -9.91
CA ILE A 85 0.08 -9.04 -9.47
C ILE A 85 -1.22 -8.55 -10.11
#